data_AF-A0A7C3X6I7-F1
#
_entry.id   AF-A0A7C3X6I7-F1
#
_cell.length_a   1.000
_cell.length_b   1.000
_cell.length_c   1.000
_cell.angle_alpha   90.00
_cell.angle_beta   90.00
_cell.angle_gamma   90.00
#
_symmetry.space_group_name_H-M   'P 1'
#
loop_
_entity.id
_entity.type
_entity.pdbx_description
1 polymer ?
#
loop_
_entity_poly.entity_id
_entity_poly.type
_entity_poly.pdbx_seq_one_letter_code
_entity_poly.pdbx_strand_id
1 'polypeptide(L)'
;MALSHGDTRRIRCPACQANNFLGRDRCFRCGGSLPPPEEIAADTSLPSQRPRVAGQSAASQPALCRAGTWRTLRDSRSFTAAAIMGVVVIGLFTLMLLALWRYTTPSPEREALRLNAIKERLMRERGLAGPAANTSSSDPLEEQARRELERLQRRLQERQYGTPGSAVGLGH
;
A
#
# COMPACT_ATOMS: atom_id res chain seq x y z
N MET A 1 16.30 42.10 19.38
CA MET A 1 14.85 42.21 19.61
C MET A 1 14.50 41.32 20.79
N ALA A 2 14.33 41.92 21.97
CA ALA A 2 14.02 41.18 23.18
C ALA A 2 12.59 40.62 23.09
N LEU A 3 12.46 39.31 23.07
CA LEU A 3 11.17 38.62 23.15
C LEU A 3 10.60 38.86 24.55
N SER A 4 9.69 39.83 24.65
CA SER A 4 8.97 40.18 25.87
C SER A 4 8.39 38.91 26.50
N HIS A 5 8.99 38.48 27.61
CA HIS A 5 8.56 37.33 28.37
C HIS A 5 7.26 37.67 29.10
N GLY A 6 6.15 37.05 28.70
CA GLY A 6 5.04 36.83 29.62
C GLY A 6 3.66 37.32 29.25
N ASP A 7 3.34 37.63 27.99
CA ASP A 7 1.93 37.84 27.62
C ASP A 7 1.19 36.49 27.53
N THR A 8 0.57 36.07 28.64
CA THR A 8 -0.31 34.88 28.71
C THR A 8 -1.66 35.10 28.04
N ARG A 9 -1.87 36.27 27.44
CA ARG A 9 -3.10 36.62 26.74
C ARG A 9 -3.28 35.72 25.52
N ARG A 10 -4.48 35.15 25.40
CA ARG A 10 -4.86 34.29 24.27
C ARG A 10 -6.00 34.94 23.51
N ILE A 11 -5.96 34.86 22.20
CA ILE A 11 -7.05 35.26 21.32
C ILE A 11 -7.80 34.04 20.77
N ARG A 12 -9.13 34.08 20.79
CA ARG A 12 -9.97 33.08 20.13
C ARG A 12 -10.09 33.38 18.65
N CYS A 13 -9.82 32.37 17.82
CA CYS A 13 -10.03 32.49 16.38
C CYS A 13 -11.53 32.63 16.08
N PRO A 14 -11.97 33.63 15.29
CA PRO A 14 -13.39 33.81 14.97
C PRO A 14 -13.97 32.67 14.12
N ALA A 15 -13.13 31.99 13.33
CA ALA A 15 -13.57 30.91 12.45
C ALA A 15 -13.73 29.55 13.15
N CYS A 16 -12.85 29.21 14.11
CA CYS A 16 -12.83 27.87 14.72
C CYS A 16 -12.77 27.85 16.25
N GLN A 17 -12.80 29.02 16.89
CA GLN A 17 -12.73 29.24 18.34
C GLN A 17 -11.50 28.65 19.05
N ALA A 18 -10.44 28.28 18.30
CA ALA A 18 -9.19 27.85 18.91
C ALA A 18 -8.48 29.03 19.63
N ASN A 19 -7.85 28.75 20.77
CA ASN A 19 -7.07 29.72 21.54
C ASN A 19 -5.66 29.85 20.96
N ASN A 20 -5.33 31.00 20.39
CA ASN A 20 -4.04 31.31 19.79
C ASN A 20 -3.25 32.27 20.71
N PHE A 21 -1.92 32.24 20.58
CA PHE A 21 -1.06 33.26 21.18
C PHE A 21 -1.18 34.58 20.40
N LEU A 22 -1.09 35.71 21.11
CA LEU A 22 -1.00 37.03 20.48
C LEU A 22 0.25 37.13 19.59
N GLY A 23 0.17 37.94 18.53
CA GLY A 23 1.27 38.17 17.58
C GLY A 23 1.37 37.16 16.43
N ARG A 24 0.39 36.28 16.26
CA ARG A 24 0.27 35.45 15.05
C ARG A 24 -0.82 36.00 14.13
N ASP A 25 -0.51 36.11 12.84
CA ASP A 25 -1.49 36.58 11.83
C ASP A 25 -2.45 35.49 11.39
N ARG A 26 -2.13 34.22 11.68
CA ARG A 26 -2.93 33.05 11.28
C ARG A 26 -3.14 32.07 12.43
N CYS A 27 -4.33 31.49 12.46
CA CYS A 27 -4.70 30.51 13.47
C CYS A 27 -3.90 29.20 13.32
N PHE A 28 -3.35 28.69 14.42
CA PHE A 28 -2.58 27.43 14.43
C PHE A 28 -3.43 26.22 14.01
N ARG A 29 -4.75 26.27 14.29
CA ARG A 29 -5.66 25.16 14.01
C ARG A 29 -6.28 25.29 12.63
N CYS A 30 -6.90 26.43 12.33
CA CYS A 30 -7.66 26.57 11.10
C CYS A 30 -6.90 27.19 9.92
N GLY A 31 -5.81 27.93 10.18
CA GLY A 31 -5.08 28.71 9.18
C GLY A 31 -5.75 30.03 8.78
N GLY A 32 -6.96 30.30 9.28
CA GLY A 32 -7.68 31.56 9.04
C GLY A 32 -6.96 32.76 9.65
N SER A 33 -7.20 33.95 9.08
CA SER A 33 -6.64 35.20 9.59
C SER A 33 -7.10 35.46 11.03
N LEU A 34 -6.14 35.88 11.85
CA LEU A 34 -6.40 36.43 13.16
C LEU A 34 -6.44 37.96 13.03
N PRO A 35 -7.23 38.66 13.86
CA PRO A 35 -7.19 40.11 13.87
C PRO A 35 -5.80 40.59 14.31
N PRO A 36 -5.34 41.73 13.76
CA PRO A 36 -4.03 42.28 14.09
C PRO A 36 -3.91 42.59 15.58
N PRO A 37 -2.71 42.48 16.16
CA PRO A 37 -2.51 42.66 17.60
C PRO A 37 -2.89 44.07 18.11
N GLU A 38 -2.87 45.06 17.22
CA GLU A 38 -3.21 46.46 17.52
C GLU A 38 -4.70 46.64 17.89
N GLU A 39 -5.61 45.92 17.22
CA GLU A 39 -7.05 45.98 17.50
C GLU A 39 -7.40 45.38 18.86
N ILE A 40 -6.65 44.36 19.31
CA ILE A 40 -6.90 43.64 20.56
C ILE A 40 -6.39 44.45 21.77
N ALA A 41 -5.34 45.26 21.57
CA ALA A 41 -4.79 46.11 22.62
C ALA A 41 -5.71 47.29 22.97
N ALA A 42 -6.46 47.81 21.99
CA ALA A 42 -7.33 48.98 22.14
C ALA A 42 -8.49 48.76 23.13
N ASP A 43 -9.02 47.53 23.24
CA ASP A 43 -10.15 47.24 24.11
C ASP A 43 -9.77 47.11 25.60
N THR A 44 -8.49 47.02 25.96
CA THR A 44 -8.07 46.83 27.37
C THR A 44 -7.97 48.13 28.17
N SER A 45 -8.00 49.31 27.54
CA SER A 45 -7.82 50.59 28.25
C SER A 45 -9.09 51.18 28.84
N LEU A 46 -10.25 50.52 28.74
CA LEU A 46 -11.46 50.98 29.43
C LEU A 46 -11.51 50.38 30.84
N PRO A 47 -11.50 51.21 31.91
CA PRO A 47 -11.61 50.73 33.27
C PRO A 47 -12.92 49.93 33.42
N SER A 48 -12.78 48.72 33.95
CA SER A 48 -13.87 47.81 34.31
C SER A 48 -14.75 48.47 35.38
N GLN A 49 -15.65 49.35 34.97
CA GLN A 49 -16.83 49.67 35.76
C GLN A 49 -17.74 48.46 35.66
N ARG A 50 -17.71 47.59 36.68
CA ARG A 50 -18.74 46.58 36.88
C ARG A 50 -19.98 47.27 37.44
N PRO A 51 -21.11 47.40 36.71
CA PRO A 51 -22.39 47.53 37.38
C PRO A 51 -22.75 46.13 37.89
N ARG A 52 -22.81 45.99 39.21
CA ARG A 52 -23.33 44.81 39.90
C ARG A 52 -24.85 44.79 39.68
N VAL A 53 -25.31 44.20 38.58
CA VAL A 53 -26.75 44.00 38.34
C VAL A 53 -27.12 42.60 38.79
N ALA A 54 -27.74 42.55 39.98
CA ALA A 54 -28.54 41.42 40.40
C ALA A 54 -29.84 41.41 39.57
N GLY A 55 -30.17 40.26 39.00
CA GLY A 55 -31.49 39.99 38.43
C GLY A 55 -31.66 40.31 36.95
N GLN A 56 -31.61 39.27 36.11
CA GLN A 56 -32.33 39.14 34.84
C GLN A 56 -32.11 37.69 34.35
N SER A 57 -33.04 36.78 34.64
CA SER A 57 -34.26 36.51 33.87
C SER A 57 -33.95 35.79 32.55
N ALA A 58 -34.43 34.55 32.50
CA ALA A 58 -34.43 33.68 31.35
C ALA A 58 -35.09 34.36 30.15
N ALA A 59 -34.31 34.71 29.14
CA ALA A 59 -34.80 35.10 27.83
C ALA A 59 -33.98 34.37 26.76
N SER A 60 -34.62 33.34 26.22
CA SER A 60 -34.54 32.89 24.82
C SER A 60 -33.42 33.51 23.97
N GLN A 61 -32.32 32.77 23.81
CA GLN A 61 -31.48 32.93 22.62
C GLN A 61 -32.01 31.99 21.53
N PRO A 62 -32.34 32.49 20.32
CA PRO A 62 -32.70 31.63 19.20
C PRO A 62 -31.47 30.83 18.77
N ALA A 63 -31.56 29.53 19.01
CA ALA A 63 -30.66 28.51 18.49
C ALA A 63 -30.73 28.47 16.97
N LEU A 64 -29.84 29.18 16.29
CA LEU A 64 -29.60 29.01 14.85
C LEU A 64 -28.12 29.20 14.50
N CYS A 65 -27.22 28.70 15.34
CA CYS A 65 -25.91 28.25 14.86
C CYS A 65 -26.14 26.93 14.11
N ARG A 66 -26.49 27.06 12.83
CA ARG A 66 -26.52 25.99 11.84
C ARG A 66 -25.19 25.24 11.93
N ALA A 67 -25.23 24.06 12.53
CA ALA A 67 -24.11 23.14 12.64
C ALA A 67 -23.69 22.74 11.21
N GLY A 68 -22.82 23.55 10.62
CA GLY A 68 -22.26 23.31 9.32
C GLY A 68 -21.50 22.00 9.34
N THR A 69 -21.93 21.11 8.46
CA THR A 69 -21.36 19.80 8.11
C THR A 69 -19.97 19.90 7.48
N TRP A 70 -19.09 20.76 7.98
CA TRP A 70 -17.75 21.00 7.44
C TRP A 70 -16.69 20.01 7.95
N ARG A 71 -17.09 18.79 8.33
CA ARG A 71 -16.17 17.78 8.89
C ARG A 71 -15.37 16.98 7.86
N THR A 72 -15.57 17.14 6.55
CA THR A 72 -14.94 16.24 5.57
C THR A 72 -13.79 16.85 4.77
N LEU A 73 -13.47 18.14 4.91
CA LEU A 73 -12.42 18.77 4.08
C LEU A 73 -11.06 18.94 4.76
N ARG A 74 -10.84 18.29 5.91
CA ARG A 74 -9.63 18.47 6.73
C ARG A 74 -8.93 17.16 7.08
N ASP A 75 -8.59 16.36 6.07
CA ASP A 75 -7.61 15.28 6.27
C ASP A 75 -6.89 14.77 5.01
N SER A 76 -6.83 15.58 3.94
CA SER A 76 -6.13 15.18 2.70
C SER A 76 -4.63 14.90 2.90
N ARG A 77 -3.97 15.56 3.87
CA ARG A 77 -2.57 15.30 4.21
C ARG A 77 -2.35 14.03 5.04
N SER A 78 -3.34 13.62 5.82
CA SER A 78 -3.27 12.38 6.59
C SER A 78 -3.49 11.17 5.68
N PHE A 79 -4.33 11.33 4.66
CA PHE A 79 -4.60 10.28 3.68
C PHE A 79 -3.39 9.98 2.78
N THR A 80 -2.64 11.00 2.35
CA THR A 80 -1.44 10.79 1.53
C THR A 80 -0.34 10.07 2.32
N ALA A 81 -0.13 10.43 3.60
CA ALA A 81 0.82 9.73 4.46
C ALA A 81 0.45 8.26 4.68
N ALA A 82 -0.84 7.97 4.94
CA ALA A 82 -1.33 6.60 5.10
C ALA A 82 -1.19 5.78 3.80
N ALA A 83 -1.48 6.37 2.64
CA ALA A 83 -1.32 5.70 1.35
C ALA A 83 0.15 5.36 1.05
N ILE A 84 1.08 6.29 1.32
CA ILE A 84 2.51 6.05 1.15
C ILE A 84 2.98 4.91 2.06
N MET A 85 2.61 4.92 3.34
CA MET A 85 2.95 3.84 4.27
C MET A 85 2.36 2.49 3.82
N GLY A 86 1.13 2.50 3.30
CA GLY A 86 0.51 1.30 2.72
C GLY A 86 1.32 0.71 1.56
N VAL A 87 1.75 1.56 0.62
CA VAL A 87 2.57 1.12 -0.53
C VAL A 87 3.91 0.56 -0.08
N VAL A 88 4.57 1.20 0.90
CA VAL A 88 5.85 0.72 1.44
C VAL A 88 5.70 -0.64 2.12
N VAL A 89 4.66 -0.84 2.94
CA VAL A 89 4.40 -2.12 3.61
C VAL A 89 4.10 -3.23 2.60
N ILE A 90 3.26 -2.95 1.60
CA ILE A 90 2.97 -3.92 0.52
C ILE A 90 4.25 -4.25 -0.26
N GLY A 91 5.07 -3.26 -0.59
CA GLY A 91 6.34 -3.46 -1.30
C GLY A 91 7.35 -4.29 -0.50
N LEU A 92 7.48 -4.06 0.80
CA LEU A 92 8.35 -4.88 1.66
C LEU A 92 7.83 -6.31 1.79
N PHE A 93 6.51 -6.48 1.90
CA PHE A 93 5.89 -7.80 1.98
C PHE A 93 6.08 -8.62 0.71
N THR A 94 5.93 -8.02 -0.47
CA THR A 94 6.18 -8.70 -1.76
C THR A 94 7.65 -9.07 -1.93
N LEU A 95 8.59 -8.20 -1.53
CA LEU A 95 10.02 -8.51 -1.53
C LEU A 95 10.35 -9.66 -0.58
N MET A 96 9.76 -9.69 0.61
CA MET A 96 9.93 -10.79 1.56
C MET A 96 9.41 -12.11 0.99
N LEU A 97 8.24 -12.12 0.36
CA LEU A 97 7.69 -13.30 -0.30
C LEU A 97 8.60 -13.79 -1.43
N LEU A 98 9.12 -12.90 -2.28
CA LEU A 98 10.07 -13.26 -3.34
C LEU A 98 11.37 -13.84 -2.78
N ALA A 99 11.89 -13.27 -1.70
CA ALA A 99 13.08 -13.79 -1.02
C ALA A 99 12.81 -15.18 -0.43
N LEU A 100 11.65 -15.38 0.20
CA LEU A 100 11.23 -16.67 0.73
C LEU A 100 11.11 -17.71 -0.38
N TRP A 101 10.51 -17.33 -1.52
CA TRP A 101 10.36 -18.21 -2.68
C TRP A 101 11.72 -18.63 -3.24
N ARG A 102 12.66 -17.69 -3.37
CA ARG A 102 14.03 -18.02 -3.78
C ARG A 102 14.75 -18.92 -2.78
N TYR A 103 14.46 -18.78 -1.50
CA TYR A 103 15.07 -19.63 -0.46
C TYR A 103 14.47 -21.04 -0.45
N THR A 104 13.17 -21.18 -0.76
CA THR A 104 12.48 -22.48 -0.76
C THR A 104 12.60 -23.22 -2.07
N THR A 105 12.87 -22.55 -3.21
CA THR A 105 13.16 -23.25 -4.46
C THR A 105 14.44 -24.08 -4.28
N PRO A 106 14.36 -25.41 -4.29
CA PRO A 106 15.54 -26.26 -4.18
C PRO A 106 16.49 -25.93 -5.33
N SER A 107 17.79 -25.88 -5.06
CA SER A 107 18.78 -25.64 -6.11
C SER A 107 18.58 -26.67 -7.23
N PRO A 108 18.51 -26.26 -8.51
CA PRO A 108 18.26 -27.17 -9.63
C PRO A 108 19.27 -28.33 -9.69
N GLU A 109 20.47 -28.11 -9.17
CA GLU A 109 21.52 -29.12 -9.05
C GLU A 109 21.15 -30.29 -8.10
N ARG A 110 20.51 -30.01 -6.97
CA ARG A 110 20.03 -31.06 -6.03
C ARG A 110 18.90 -31.87 -6.64
N GLU A 111 18.05 -31.24 -7.45
CA GLU A 111 16.97 -31.92 -8.13
C GLU A 111 17.49 -32.82 -9.26
N ALA A 112 18.48 -32.34 -10.03
CA ALA A 112 19.19 -33.14 -11.02
C ALA A 112 19.90 -34.35 -10.39
N LEU A 113 20.56 -34.18 -9.24
CA LEU A 113 21.16 -35.28 -8.47
C LEU A 113 20.11 -36.31 -8.02
N ARG A 114 18.96 -35.86 -7.50
CA ARG A 114 17.86 -36.76 -7.11
C ARG A 114 17.30 -37.52 -8.30
N LEU A 115 17.12 -36.85 -9.44
CA LEU A 115 16.60 -37.47 -10.66
C LEU A 115 17.57 -38.53 -11.19
N ASN A 116 18.87 -38.23 -11.18
CA ASN A 116 19.91 -39.18 -11.58
C ASN A 116 19.96 -40.40 -10.65
N ALA A 117 19.85 -40.19 -9.32
CA ALA A 117 19.81 -41.29 -8.36
C ALA A 117 18.58 -42.20 -8.57
N ILE A 118 17.41 -41.63 -8.87
CA ILE A 118 16.20 -42.40 -9.18
C ILE A 118 16.37 -43.15 -10.50
N LYS A 119 16.93 -42.50 -11.53
CA LYS A 119 17.21 -43.12 -12.83
C LYS A 119 18.15 -44.31 -12.69
N GLU A 120 19.22 -44.19 -11.91
CA GLU A 120 20.16 -45.28 -11.67
C GLU A 120 19.50 -46.46 -10.95
N ARG A 121 18.63 -46.19 -9.97
CA ARG A 121 17.87 -47.23 -9.27
C ARG A 121 16.94 -47.99 -10.22
N LEU A 122 16.24 -47.28 -11.10
CA LEU A 122 15.37 -47.88 -12.11
C LEU A 122 16.15 -48.70 -13.13
N MET A 123 17.32 -48.22 -13.58
CA MET A 123 18.19 -48.97 -14.50
C MET A 123 18.70 -50.26 -13.87
N ARG A 124 19.03 -50.23 -12.57
CA ARG A 124 19.47 -51.40 -11.79
C ARG A 124 18.32 -52.41 -11.61
N GLU A 125 17.12 -51.96 -11.29
CA GLU A 125 15.94 -52.83 -11.13
C GLU A 125 15.48 -53.46 -12.46
N ARG A 126 15.68 -52.79 -13.59
CA ARG A 126 15.34 -53.31 -14.93
C ARG A 126 16.42 -54.20 -15.56
N GLY A 127 17.54 -54.46 -14.88
CA GLY A 127 18.61 -55.30 -15.41
C GLY A 127 19.39 -54.68 -16.58
N LEU A 128 19.23 -53.37 -16.84
CA LEU A 128 19.89 -52.62 -17.92
C LEU A 128 21.35 -52.23 -17.59
N ALA A 129 21.82 -52.52 -16.37
CA ALA A 129 23.18 -52.22 -15.91
C ALA A 129 24.17 -53.39 -16.10
N GLY A 130 23.95 -54.25 -17.10
CA GLY A 130 24.96 -55.20 -17.56
C GLY A 130 25.97 -54.52 -18.50
N PRO A 131 27.26 -54.90 -18.48
CA PRO A 131 28.25 -54.36 -19.42
C PRO A 131 27.77 -54.60 -20.84
N ALA A 132 27.80 -53.55 -21.66
CA ALA A 132 27.31 -53.50 -23.04
C ALA A 132 27.69 -54.75 -23.85
N ALA A 133 26.80 -55.74 -23.86
CA ALA A 133 26.78 -56.73 -24.91
C ALA A 133 26.08 -56.05 -26.08
N ASN A 134 26.81 -55.89 -27.18
CA ASN A 134 26.35 -55.36 -28.45
C ASN A 134 25.15 -56.18 -28.98
N THR A 135 23.95 -55.91 -28.49
CA THR A 135 22.72 -56.44 -29.07
C THR A 135 22.11 -55.34 -29.91
N SER A 136 22.50 -55.33 -31.19
CA SER A 136 21.82 -54.64 -32.29
C SER A 136 20.46 -55.29 -32.59
N SER A 137 19.65 -55.45 -31.55
CA SER A 137 18.25 -55.86 -31.64
C SER A 137 17.46 -54.59 -31.41
N SER A 138 17.11 -53.91 -32.49
CA SER A 138 16.14 -52.82 -32.49
C SER A 138 14.84 -53.34 -31.88
N ASP A 139 14.70 -53.11 -30.58
CA ASP A 139 13.58 -53.57 -29.78
C ASP A 139 12.33 -52.83 -30.28
N PRO A 140 11.25 -53.51 -30.70
CA PRO A 140 10.05 -52.84 -31.21
C PRO A 140 9.47 -51.80 -30.24
N LEU A 141 9.78 -51.95 -28.94
CA LEU A 141 9.43 -50.98 -27.91
C LEU A 141 10.18 -49.64 -28.06
N GLU A 142 11.45 -49.66 -28.46
CA GLU A 142 12.26 -48.45 -28.65
C GLU A 142 11.83 -47.68 -29.90
N GLU A 143 11.47 -48.40 -30.96
CA GLU A 143 10.86 -47.84 -32.18
C GLU A 143 9.53 -47.14 -31.86
N GLN A 144 8.70 -47.75 -31.01
CA GLN A 144 7.44 -47.17 -30.56
C GLN A 144 7.66 -45.92 -29.69
N ALA A 145 8.63 -45.97 -28.77
CA ALA A 145 8.99 -44.83 -27.93
C ALA A 145 9.48 -43.63 -28.75
N ARG A 146 10.28 -43.87 -29.81
CA ARG A 146 10.71 -42.81 -30.73
C ARG A 146 9.53 -42.14 -31.44
N ARG A 147 8.55 -42.91 -31.92
CA ARG A 147 7.36 -42.36 -32.60
C ARG A 147 6.51 -41.51 -31.67
N GLU A 148 6.37 -41.91 -30.40
CA GLU A 148 5.64 -41.08 -29.43
C GLU A 148 6.37 -39.77 -29.09
N LEU A 149 7.69 -39.83 -28.92
CA LEU A 149 8.52 -38.65 -28.70
C LEU A 149 8.40 -37.64 -29.85
N GLU A 150 8.44 -38.11 -31.09
CA GLU A 150 8.31 -37.27 -32.28
C GLU A 150 6.91 -36.64 -32.38
N ARG A 151 5.85 -37.39 -32.04
CA ARG A 151 4.48 -36.86 -31.91
C ARG A 151 4.38 -35.74 -30.88
N LEU A 152 5.01 -35.92 -29.72
CA LEU A 152 4.99 -34.93 -28.64
C LEU A 152 5.79 -33.69 -29.01
N GLN A 153 6.96 -33.84 -29.62
CA GLN A 153 7.75 -32.72 -30.14
C GLN A 153 6.97 -31.91 -31.16
N ARG A 154 6.27 -32.57 -32.11
CA ARG A 154 5.45 -31.86 -33.09
C ARG A 154 4.33 -31.05 -32.44
N ARG A 155 3.63 -31.59 -31.43
CA ARG A 155 2.60 -30.86 -30.66
C ARG A 155 3.17 -29.66 -29.91
N LEU A 156 4.37 -29.77 -29.34
CA LEU A 156 5.03 -28.66 -28.65
C LEU A 156 5.44 -27.58 -29.65
N GLN A 157 5.99 -27.97 -30.80
CA GLN A 157 6.36 -27.05 -31.86
C GLN A 157 5.14 -26.33 -32.43
N GLU A 158 4.01 -27.02 -32.61
CA GLU A 158 2.72 -26.42 -32.98
C GLU A 158 2.20 -25.46 -31.90
N ARG A 159 2.43 -25.70 -30.60
CA ARG A 159 2.06 -24.71 -29.57
C ARG A 159 2.99 -23.51 -29.52
N GLN A 160 4.26 -23.72 -29.82
CA GLN A 160 5.30 -22.70 -29.69
C GLN A 160 5.40 -21.79 -30.93
N TYR A 161 5.08 -22.33 -32.11
CA TYR A 161 5.11 -21.62 -33.40
C TYR A 161 3.74 -21.55 -34.08
N GLY A 162 2.72 -22.23 -33.56
CA GLY A 162 1.35 -22.10 -34.03
C GLY A 162 0.85 -20.70 -33.78
N THR A 163 0.58 -20.02 -34.88
CA THR A 163 0.14 -18.64 -34.97
C THR A 163 -1.00 -18.37 -33.96
N PRO A 164 -0.87 -17.38 -33.06
CA PRO A 164 -1.99 -16.91 -32.25
C PRO A 164 -2.96 -16.17 -33.17
N GLY A 165 -3.76 -16.91 -33.94
CA GLY A 165 -4.45 -16.36 -35.10
C GLY A 165 -5.67 -17.17 -35.53
N SER A 166 -6.42 -17.73 -34.59
CA SER A 166 -7.79 -18.18 -34.84
C SER A 166 -8.63 -18.01 -33.57
N ALA A 167 -8.66 -16.77 -33.06
CA ALA A 167 -9.83 -16.32 -32.30
C ALA A 167 -10.98 -16.17 -33.30
N VAL A 168 -11.60 -17.29 -33.65
CA VAL A 168 -12.84 -17.34 -34.43
C VAL A 168 -13.88 -16.58 -33.62
N GLY A 169 -14.45 -15.56 -34.25
CA GLY A 169 -15.45 -14.69 -33.67
C GLY A 169 -16.70 -15.47 -33.30
N LEU A 170 -17.12 -15.30 -32.05
CA LEU A 170 -18.52 -15.44 -31.66
C LEU A 170 -19.18 -14.09 -31.96
N GLY A 171 -19.66 -13.97 -33.19
CA GLY A 171 -20.54 -12.89 -33.62
C GLY A 171 -21.98 -13.20 -33.22
N HIS A 172 -22.60 -12.18 -32.62
CA HIS A 172 -24.02 -11.82 -32.56
C HIS A 172 -25.07 -12.83 -32.08
#